data_AF-A0A453CGQ8-F1
#
_entry.id   AF-A0A453CGQ8-F1
#
_cell.length_a   1.000
_cell.length_b   1.000
_cell.length_c   1.000
_cell.angle_alpha   90.00
_cell.angle_beta   90.00
_cell.angle_gamma   90.00
#
_symmetry.space_group_name_H-M   'P 1'
#
loop_
_entity.id
_entity.type
_entity.pdbx_description
1 polymer ?
#
loop_
_entity_poly.entity_id
_entity_poly.type
_entity_poly.pdbx_seq_one_letter_code
_entity_poly.pdbx_strand_id
1 'polypeptide(L)'
;MFENHCLVHFPSLMRLAREAGLEYVEIQNLTEFYDDNRTQFAPMLGSCGANLVDPRGKLIARSYDILGLYSTFVFQKPDPDAIPPAVTPDPDEVVCSSLPNSTRFLFTVSVVTIS
;
A
#
# COMPACT_ATOMS: atom_id res chain seq x y z
N MET A 1 18.69 -12.24 -9.29
CA MET A 1 17.29 -12.52 -8.91
C MET A 1 16.43 -11.84 -9.95
N PHE A 2 15.50 -12.54 -10.61
CA PHE A 2 14.57 -11.88 -11.53
C PHE A 2 13.54 -11.12 -10.69
N GLU A 3 13.65 -9.80 -10.65
CA GLU A 3 12.58 -8.92 -10.16
C GLU A 3 11.43 -8.97 -11.17
N ASN A 4 10.59 -10.00 -11.06
CA ASN A 4 9.35 -10.06 -11.81
C ASN A 4 8.37 -9.09 -11.17
N HIS A 5 8.29 -7.87 -11.71
CA HIS A 5 7.24 -6.93 -11.37
C HIS A 5 5.94 -7.40 -12.02
N CYS A 6 4.97 -7.82 -11.20
CA CYS A 6 3.64 -8.19 -11.67
C CYS A 6 2.71 -6.98 -11.67
N LEU A 7 1.91 -6.84 -12.72
CA LEU A 7 0.82 -5.88 -12.74
C LEU A 7 -0.25 -6.28 -11.72
N VAL A 8 -0.71 -5.32 -10.92
CA VAL A 8 -1.75 -5.54 -9.93
C VAL A 8 -3.06 -4.94 -10.42
N HIS A 9 -4.04 -5.82 -10.64
CA HIS A 9 -5.40 -5.43 -10.96
C HIS A 9 -6.17 -5.17 -9.66
N PHE A 10 -6.55 -3.92 -9.42
CA PHE A 10 -7.16 -3.49 -8.16
C PHE A 10 -8.37 -4.35 -7.72
N PRO A 11 -9.38 -4.63 -8.57
CA PRO A 11 -10.49 -5.51 -8.20
C PRO A 11 -10.04 -6.90 -7.74
N SER A 12 -9.02 -7.48 -8.37
CA SER A 12 -8.50 -8.79 -8.02
C SER A 12 -7.76 -8.76 -6.68
N LEU A 13 -6.96 -7.71 -6.44
CA LEU A 13 -6.27 -7.50 -5.15
C LEU A 13 -7.27 -7.40 -4.01
N MET A 14 -8.34 -6.61 -4.19
CA MET A 14 -9.37 -6.41 -3.17
C MET A 14 -10.13 -7.71 -2.85
N ARG A 15 -10.41 -8.52 -3.88
CA ARG A 15 -11.01 -9.85 -3.69
C ARG A 15 -10.09 -10.76 -2.87
N LEU A 16 -8.81 -10.86 -3.25
CA LEU A 16 -7.83 -11.71 -2.56
C LEU A 16 -7.59 -11.25 -1.12
N ALA A 17 -7.51 -9.94 -0.87
CA ALA A 17 -7.37 -9.40 0.48
C ALA A 17 -8.56 -9.80 1.36
N ARG A 18 -9.79 -9.69 0.85
CA ARG A 18 -11.00 -10.14 1.56
C ARG A 18 -10.98 -11.63 1.83
N GLU A 19 -10.60 -12.46 0.85
CA GLU A 19 -10.47 -13.92 1.01
C GLU A 19 -9.42 -14.28 2.06
N ALA A 20 -8.39 -13.45 2.23
CA ALA A 20 -7.39 -13.58 3.28
C ALA A 20 -7.83 -13.00 4.64
N GLY A 21 -9.07 -12.52 4.78
CA GLY A 21 -9.58 -11.92 6.02
C GLY A 21 -8.99 -10.54 6.33
N LEU A 22 -8.53 -9.81 5.32
CA LEU A 22 -8.02 -8.45 5.45
C LEU A 22 -9.11 -7.43 5.11
N GLU A 23 -9.24 -6.41 5.95
CA GLU A 23 -10.07 -5.25 5.71
C GLU A 23 -9.24 -4.14 5.06
N TYR A 24 -9.73 -3.61 3.95
CA TYR A 24 -9.12 -2.48 3.28
C TYR A 24 -9.33 -1.21 4.10
N VAL A 25 -8.23 -0.49 4.36
CA VAL A 25 -8.25 0.78 5.10
C VAL A 25 -8.13 1.93 4.11
N GLU A 26 -7.05 1.97 3.35
CA GLU A 26 -6.76 3.06 2.45
C GLU A 26 -5.82 2.65 1.31
N ILE A 27 -5.90 3.44 0.24
CA ILE A 27 -4.93 3.53 -0.83
C ILE A 27 -4.44 4.97 -0.86
N GLN A 28 -3.13 5.16 -0.99
CA GLN A 28 -2.55 6.49 -1.16
C GLN A 28 -1.52 6.45 -2.29
N ASN A 29 -1.63 7.38 -3.25
CA ASN A 29 -0.61 7.51 -4.29
C ASN A 29 0.65 8.16 -3.70
N LEU A 30 1.84 7.73 -4.12
CA LEU A 30 3.07 8.31 -3.60
C LEU A 30 3.27 9.79 -4.00
N THR A 31 2.65 10.29 -5.07
CA THR A 31 2.68 11.73 -5.39
C THR A 31 1.87 12.54 -4.40
N GLU A 32 0.71 12.04 -3.97
CA GLU A 32 -0.12 12.67 -2.94
C GLU A 32 0.64 12.70 -1.60
N PHE A 33 1.23 11.57 -1.21
CA PHE A 33 2.09 11.50 -0.02
C PHE A 33 3.28 12.46 -0.09
N TYR A 34 3.92 12.56 -1.27
CA TYR A 34 5.04 13.48 -1.49
C TYR A 34 4.61 14.93 -1.34
N ASP A 35 3.49 15.33 -1.94
CA ASP A 35 3.02 16.71 -1.90
C ASP A 35 2.67 17.14 -0.46
N ASP A 36 2.08 16.24 0.33
CA ASP A 36 1.75 16.47 1.75
C ASP A 36 3.01 16.61 2.64
N ASN A 37 4.08 15.86 2.33
CA ASN A 37 5.27 15.77 3.18
C ASN A 37 6.52 16.42 2.56
N ARG A 38 6.36 17.17 1.47
CA ARG A 38 7.47 17.70 0.66
C ARG A 38 8.51 18.44 1.49
N THR A 39 8.10 19.28 2.42
CA THR A 39 9.00 20.09 3.25
C THR A 39 9.85 19.24 4.21
N GLN A 40 9.28 18.14 4.71
CA GLN A 40 9.94 17.23 5.63
C GLN A 40 10.98 16.36 4.89
N PHE A 41 10.64 15.92 3.68
CA PHE A 41 11.51 15.05 2.88
C PHE A 41 12.49 15.79 1.95
N ALA A 42 12.32 17.10 1.72
CA ALA A 42 13.21 17.87 0.85
C ALA A 42 14.71 17.73 1.20
N PRO A 43 15.14 17.75 2.47
CA PRO A 43 16.55 17.53 2.83
C PRO A 43 17.03 16.12 2.51
N MET A 44 16.16 15.11 2.68
CA MET A 44 16.46 13.71 2.40
C MET A 44 16.58 13.45 0.90
N LEU A 45 15.65 13.97 0.10
CA LEU A 45 15.69 13.84 -1.35
C LEU A 45 16.86 14.60 -1.98
N GLY A 46 17.29 15.71 -1.36
CA GLY A 46 18.48 16.45 -1.77
C GLY A 46 19.79 15.69 -1.55
N SER A 47 19.83 14.73 -0.61
CA SER A 47 21.00 13.86 -0.40
C SER A 47 20.96 12.60 -1.27
N CYS A 48 19.79 12.21 -1.77
CA CYS A 48 19.59 11.08 -2.69
C CYS A 48 20.05 11.40 -4.12
N GLY A 49 21.36 11.49 -4.33
CA GLY A 49 21.99 11.50 -5.67
C GLY A 49 21.61 12.69 -6.56
N ALA A 50 22.48 13.00 -7.52
CA ALA A 50 22.16 14.02 -8.51
C ALA A 50 20.98 13.55 -9.39
N ASN A 51 20.04 14.45 -9.69
CA ASN A 51 18.93 14.32 -10.64
C ASN A 51 17.54 13.86 -10.12
N LEU A 52 17.31 13.67 -8.82
CA LEU A 52 15.93 13.43 -8.34
C LEU A 52 15.13 14.71 -8.14
N VAL A 53 15.79 15.75 -7.63
CA VAL A 53 15.17 17.04 -7.30
C VAL A 53 15.82 18.18 -8.06
N ASP A 54 15.03 19.21 -8.35
CA ASP A 54 15.48 20.48 -8.90
C ASP A 54 16.27 21.30 -7.84
N PRO A 55 16.92 22.41 -8.23
CA PRO A 55 17.64 23.27 -7.27
C PRO A 55 16.76 23.88 -6.15
N ARG A 56 15.42 23.78 -6.26
CA ARG A 56 14.45 24.25 -5.27
C ARG A 56 13.99 23.11 -4.36
N GLY A 57 14.58 21.91 -4.47
CA GLY A 57 14.23 20.73 -3.70
C GLY A 57 12.89 20.11 -4.09
N LYS A 58 12.35 20.41 -5.29
CA LYS A 58 11.15 19.75 -5.82
C LYS A 58 11.55 18.57 -6.70
N LEU A 59 10.81 17.47 -6.67
CA LEU A 59 11.02 16.38 -7.64
C LEU A 59 10.97 16.92 -9.07
N ILE A 60 11.91 16.48 -9.91
CA ILE A 60 11.86 16.75 -11.35
C ILE A 60 10.66 16.02 -11.97
N ALA A 61 10.14 16.53 -13.08
CA ALA A 61 8.94 15.99 -13.74
C ALA A 61 9.01 14.47 -13.94
N ARG A 62 10.12 13.96 -14.49
CA ARG A 62 10.31 12.51 -14.71
C ARG A 62 10.19 11.70 -13.42
N SER A 63 10.79 12.18 -12.32
CA SER A 63 10.75 11.48 -11.03
C SER A 63 9.34 11.52 -10.43
N TYR A 64 8.62 12.63 -10.62
CA TYR A 64 7.23 12.77 -10.19
C TYR A 64 6.30 11.84 -10.98
N ASP A 65 6.48 11.75 -12.30
CA ASP A 65 5.71 10.84 -13.16
C ASP A 65 5.91 9.38 -12.77
N ILE A 66 7.16 8.98 -12.48
CA ILE A 66 7.50 7.64 -11.99
C ILE A 66 6.84 7.41 -10.63
N LEU A 67 6.90 8.39 -9.73
CA LEU A 67 6.30 8.29 -8.40
C LEU A 67 4.79 8.05 -8.47
N GLY A 68 4.12 8.65 -9.46
CA GLY A 68 2.69 8.46 -9.72
C GLY A 68 2.29 7.01 -10.07
N LEU A 69 3.25 6.15 -10.45
CA LEU A 69 3.02 4.72 -10.73
C LEU A 69 3.00 3.85 -9.46
N TYR A 70 3.25 4.43 -8.30
CA TYR A 70 3.33 3.71 -7.04
C TYR A 70 2.21 4.14 -6.11
N SER A 71 1.53 3.17 -5.53
CA SER A 71 0.52 3.38 -4.50
C SER A 71 0.80 2.48 -3.30
N THR A 72 0.56 3.01 -2.12
CA THR A 72 0.58 2.24 -0.87
C THR A 72 -0.83 1.74 -0.60
N PHE A 73 -0.95 0.44 -0.34
CA PHE A 73 -2.19 -0.16 0.15
C PHE A 73 -2.03 -0.52 1.61
N VAL A 74 -2.99 -0.09 2.42
CA VAL A 74 -3.05 -0.40 3.84
C VAL A 74 -4.25 -1.30 4.08
N PHE A 75 -3.96 -2.46 4.64
CA PHE A 75 -4.97 -3.38 5.12
C PHE A 75 -4.81 -3.59 6.62
N GLN A 76 -5.93 -3.77 7.30
CA GLN A 76 -5.98 -4.18 8.69
C GLN A 76 -6.59 -5.57 8.81
N LYS A 77 -6.09 -6.36 9.75
CA LYS A 77 -6.79 -7.57 10.15
C LYS A 77 -7.92 -7.16 11.10
N PRO A 78 -9.19 -7.49 10.83
CA PRO A 78 -10.28 -7.28 11.77
C PRO A 78 -9.94 -7.94 13.11
N ASP A 79 -10.31 -7.30 14.21
CA ASP A 79 -10.16 -7.90 15.53
C ASP A 79 -11.01 -9.18 15.59
N PRO A 80 -10.43 -10.36 15.92
CA PRO A 80 -11.20 -11.59 16.07
C PRO A 80 -12.29 -11.50 17.16
N ASP A 81 -12.14 -10.59 18.13
CA ASP A 81 -13.11 -10.37 19.21
C ASP A 81 -14.10 -9.22 18.92
N ALA A 82 -13.98 -8.52 17.79
CA ALA A 82 -15.02 -7.60 17.34
C ALA A 82 -16.22 -8.43 16.90
N ILE A 83 -17.18 -8.58 17.82
CA ILE A 83 -18.46 -9.28 17.64
C ILE A 83 -18.98 -9.02 16.21
N PRO A 84 -19.02 -10.04 15.34
CA PRO A 84 -19.68 -9.92 14.05
C PRO A 84 -21.13 -9.51 14.29
N PRO A 85 -21.77 -8.67 13.46
CA PRO A 85 -23.21 -8.51 13.56
C PRO A 85 -23.84 -9.90 13.52
N ALA A 86 -24.47 -10.29 14.63
CA ALA A 86 -24.77 -11.67 14.95
C ALA A 86 -25.61 -12.33 13.85
N VAL A 87 -24.97 -13.21 13.08
CA VAL A 87 -25.65 -14.31 12.39
C VAL A 87 -24.86 -15.57 12.75
N THR A 88 -25.50 -16.39 13.58
CA THR A 88 -25.12 -17.67 14.16
C THR A 88 -24.62 -18.73 13.16
N PRO A 89 -23.94 -19.81 13.63
CA PRO A 89 -22.69 -20.34 13.08
C PRO A 89 -22.80 -21.60 12.20
N ASP A 90 -21.75 -21.91 11.43
CA ASP A 90 -21.42 -23.26 10.96
C ASP A 90 -20.01 -23.65 11.45
N PRO A 91 -19.81 -24.85 12.02
CA PRO A 91 -18.54 -25.26 12.63
C PRO A 91 -17.68 -26.05 11.64
N ASP A 92 -16.80 -25.39 10.89
CA ASP A 92 -15.65 -26.03 10.23
C ASP A 92 -14.58 -24.95 9.98
N GLU A 93 -13.98 -24.46 11.07
CA GLU A 93 -12.98 -23.39 11.04
C GLU A 93 -11.59 -23.96 10.71
N VAL A 94 -11.16 -23.75 9.46
CA VAL A 94 -9.76 -23.96 9.05
C VAL A 94 -8.92 -22.87 9.71
N VAL A 95 -8.28 -23.23 10.81
CA VAL A 95 -7.35 -22.40 11.57
C VAL A 95 -6.11 -22.13 10.72
N CYS A 96 -6.08 -20.99 10.02
CA CYS A 96 -4.83 -20.34 9.62
C CYS A 96 -4.25 -19.63 10.85
N SER A 97 -3.71 -20.40 11.80
CA SER A 97 -3.01 -19.86 12.95
C SER A 97 -1.67 -19.24 12.56
N SER A 98 -1.42 -18.07 13.14
CA SER A 98 -0.13 -17.40 13.37
C SER A 98 0.28 -16.26 12.43
N LEU A 99 -0.48 -15.16 12.45
CA LEU A 99 0.07 -13.81 12.26
C LEU A 99 -0.43 -12.91 13.40
N PRO A 100 0.46 -12.10 14.03
CA PRO A 100 0.12 -11.35 15.24
C PRO A 100 -1.05 -10.36 15.01
N ASN A 101 -1.97 -10.31 15.97
CA ASN A 101 -3.28 -9.64 15.93
C ASN A 101 -3.23 -8.09 15.89
N SER A 102 -2.06 -7.48 15.67
CA SER A 102 -1.91 -6.04 15.50
C SER A 102 -0.86 -5.76 14.42
N THR A 103 -1.08 -6.36 13.25
CA THR A 103 -0.19 -6.14 12.11
C THR A 103 -0.93 -5.32 11.07
N ARG A 104 -0.62 -4.01 11.00
CA ARG A 104 -0.90 -3.24 9.80
C ARG A 104 0.09 -3.72 8.74
N PHE A 105 -0.42 -4.34 7.69
CA PHE A 105 0.43 -4.73 6.58
C PHE A 105 0.50 -3.57 5.60
N LEU A 106 1.68 -2.96 5.47
CA LEU A 106 1.97 -2.01 4.41
C LEU A 106 2.54 -2.80 3.23
N PHE A 107 1.79 -2.85 2.14
CA PHE A 107 2.31 -3.29 0.86
C PHE A 107 2.45 -2.05 -0.03
N THR A 108 3.68 -1.65 -0.32
CA THR A 108 3.93 -0.75 -1.45
C THR A 108 3.78 -1.58 -2.72
N VAL A 109 2.73 -1.31 -3.48
CA VAL A 109 2.46 -2.01 -4.72
C VAL A 109 2.69 -1.03 -5.87
N SER A 110 3.51 -1.41 -6.84
CA SER A 110 3.58 -0.71 -8.12
C SER A 110 2.29 -0.97 -8.88
N VAL A 111 1.34 -0.04 -8.83
CA VAL A 111 0.12 -0.12 -9.63
C VAL A 111 0.38 0.65 -10.91
N VAL A 112 0.70 -0.08 -11.97
CA VAL A 112 0.57 0.47 -13.31
C VAL A 112 -0.91 0.38 -13.67
N THR A 113 -1.65 1.47 -13.45
CA THR A 113 -3.03 1.61 -13.90
C THR A 113 -3.02 1.68 -15.43
N ILE A 114 -3.38 0.58 -16.09
CA ILE A 114 -3.65 0.59 -17.53
C ILE A 114 -5.15 0.93 -17.67
N SER A 115 -5.45 2.14 -18.14
CA SER A 115 -6.81 2.53 -18.58
C SER A 115 -7.07 2.05 -20.00
#